data_AF-A0A2I0CPI6-F1
#
_entry.id   AF-A0A2I0CPI6-F1
#
_cell.length_a   1.000
_cell.length_b   1.000
_cell.length_c   1.000
_cell.angle_alpha   90.00
_cell.angle_beta   90.00
_cell.angle_gamma   90.00
#
_symmetry.space_group_name_H-M   'P 1'
#
loop_
_entity.id
_entity.type
_entity.pdbx_description
1 polymer ?
#
loop_
_entity_poly.entity_id
_entity_poly.type
_entity_poly.pdbx_seq_one_letter_code
_entity_poly.pdbx_strand_id
1 'polypeptide(L)'
;MDAFFSHIDWYEIGLASLDTLLMLGGSLLFTVLLGLPLGVLLFLCGPRQLFDNRGLYALLSLLVNVLRSLPFIILLIVMIPLTLLLTGTSLGVAGAIPPLVAGATPFFARLVETALREVDRGIIEATQAMGASTRQIIFRALLPEARPGIIAAITVTAITLVSYTAMAGVVGAGGLGDLAIRFGYQRFQTDVMLVTVVLMLLLVQLLQSLGDRLVQHYSRK
;
A
#
# COMPACT_ATOMS: atom_id res chain seq x y z
N MET A 1 -22.41 -25.25 -23.97
CA MET A 1 -21.23 -24.58 -23.38
C MET A 1 -21.53 -24.12 -21.95
N ASP A 2 -22.52 -24.74 -21.30
CA ASP A 2 -23.20 -24.20 -20.11
C ASP A 2 -22.82 -24.91 -18.80
N ALA A 3 -21.88 -25.85 -18.84
CA ALA A 3 -21.39 -26.58 -17.67
C ALA A 3 -20.17 -25.92 -17.00
N PHE A 4 -19.55 -24.93 -17.64
CA PHE A 4 -18.33 -24.30 -17.14
C PHE A 4 -18.59 -23.11 -16.20
N PHE A 5 -19.84 -22.62 -16.10
CA PHE A 5 -20.18 -21.47 -15.25
C PHE A 5 -21.31 -21.80 -14.25
N SER A 6 -21.65 -23.08 -14.09
CA SER A 6 -22.79 -23.50 -13.27
C SER A 6 -22.59 -23.29 -11.77
N HIS A 7 -21.34 -23.16 -11.31
CA HIS A 7 -21.02 -22.94 -9.89
C HIS A 7 -20.78 -21.46 -9.57
N ILE A 8 -20.85 -20.58 -10.57
CA ILE A 8 -20.60 -19.15 -10.38
C ILE A 8 -21.85 -18.48 -9.84
N ASP A 9 -21.76 -18.06 -8.58
CA ASP A 9 -22.67 -17.06 -8.04
C ASP A 9 -22.11 -15.65 -8.32
N TRP A 10 -22.70 -14.97 -9.30
CA TRP A 10 -22.32 -13.61 -9.68
C TRP A 10 -22.54 -12.59 -8.56
N TYR A 11 -23.50 -12.84 -7.66
CA TYR A 11 -23.74 -11.99 -6.50
C TYR A 11 -22.57 -12.11 -5.51
N GLU A 12 -22.10 -13.34 -5.27
CA GLU A 12 -20.96 -13.59 -4.38
C GLU A 12 -19.66 -12.99 -4.92
N ILE A 13 -19.43 -13.08 -6.24
CA ILE A 13 -18.30 -12.40 -6.90
C ILE A 13 -18.38 -10.88 -6.78
N GLY A 14 -19.59 -10.31 -6.93
CA GLY A 14 -19.81 -8.87 -6.78
C GLY A 14 -19.48 -8.39 -5.38
N LEU A 15 -19.95 -9.11 -4.35
CA LEU A 15 -19.64 -8.83 -2.95
C LEU A 15 -18.15 -8.97 -2.67
N ALA A 16 -17.52 -10.05 -3.12
CA ALA A 16 -16.09 -10.27 -2.98
C ALA A 16 -15.26 -9.17 -3.66
N SER A 17 -15.69 -8.69 -4.82
CA SER A 17 -15.05 -7.56 -5.50
C SER A 17 -15.15 -6.28 -4.67
N LEU A 18 -16.33 -6.01 -4.09
CA LEU A 18 -16.55 -4.85 -3.23
C LEU A 18 -15.69 -4.93 -1.97
N ASP A 19 -15.63 -6.08 -1.29
CA ASP A 19 -14.80 -6.30 -0.12
C ASP A 19 -13.31 -6.05 -0.43
N THR A 20 -12.81 -6.54 -1.56
CA THR A 20 -11.44 -6.25 -2.01
C THR A 20 -11.22 -4.76 -2.24
N LEU A 21 -12.16 -4.06 -2.86
CA LEU A 21 -12.07 -2.61 -3.08
C LEU A 21 -12.12 -1.82 -1.76
N LEU A 22 -12.95 -2.23 -0.80
CA LEU A 22 -13.05 -1.60 0.52
C LEU A 22 -11.78 -1.83 1.34
N MET A 23 -11.24 -3.05 1.34
CA MET A 23 -9.94 -3.35 1.96
C MET A 23 -8.83 -2.53 1.32
N LEU A 24 -8.74 -2.51 -0.01
CA LEU A 24 -7.75 -1.76 -0.76
C LEU A 24 -7.85 -0.26 -0.45
N GLY A 25 -9.03 0.34 -0.61
CA GLY A 25 -9.24 1.77 -0.41
C GLY A 25 -8.98 2.20 1.03
N GLY A 26 -9.52 1.46 2.01
CA GLY A 26 -9.32 1.74 3.42
C GLY A 26 -7.86 1.61 3.83
N SER A 27 -7.22 0.50 3.49
CA SER A 27 -5.81 0.28 3.83
C SER A 27 -4.87 1.24 3.11
N LEU A 28 -5.12 1.57 1.84
CA LEU A 28 -4.31 2.53 1.08
C LEU A 28 -4.41 3.92 1.70
N LEU A 29 -5.61 4.37 2.07
CA LEU A 29 -5.82 5.68 2.70
C LEU A 29 -4.98 5.82 3.99
N PHE A 30 -5.10 4.87 4.91
CA PHE A 30 -4.34 4.90 6.16
C PHE A 30 -2.84 4.70 5.94
N THR A 31 -2.46 3.86 4.98
CA THR A 31 -1.06 3.65 4.59
C THR A 31 -0.43 4.95 4.08
N VAL A 32 -1.14 5.72 3.24
CA VAL A 32 -0.65 7.02 2.76
C VAL A 32 -0.57 8.02 3.91
N LEU A 33 -1.60 8.07 4.76
CA LEU A 33 -1.67 8.99 5.89
C LEU A 33 -0.54 8.77 6.91
N LEU A 34 -0.15 7.51 7.16
CA LEU A 34 0.91 7.18 8.11
C LEU A 34 2.29 7.09 7.46
N GLY A 35 2.37 6.52 6.26
CA GLY A 35 3.62 6.24 5.57
C GLY A 35 4.22 7.46 4.87
N LEU A 36 3.42 8.42 4.40
CA LEU A 36 3.96 9.65 3.81
C LEU A 36 4.71 10.49 4.85
N PRO A 37 4.16 10.80 6.05
CA PRO A 37 4.92 11.48 7.11
C PRO A 37 6.15 10.68 7.55
N LEU A 38 6.04 9.36 7.67
CA LEU A 38 7.17 8.50 8.05
C LEU A 38 8.30 8.54 7.00
N GLY A 39 7.97 8.48 5.71
CA GLY A 39 8.93 8.57 4.61
C GLY A 39 9.62 9.93 4.53
N VAL A 40 8.86 11.02 4.74
CA VAL A 40 9.42 12.38 4.84
C VAL A 40 10.36 12.49 6.05
N LEU A 41 9.98 11.94 7.20
CA LEU A 41 10.82 11.95 8.41
C LEU A 41 12.13 11.17 8.20
N LEU A 42 12.06 9.98 7.60
CA LEU A 42 13.24 9.18 7.24
C LEU A 42 14.16 9.94 6.29
N PHE A 43 13.60 10.63 5.29
CA PHE A 43 14.38 11.47 4.39
C PHE A 43 15.11 12.58 5.16
N LEU A 44 14.40 13.35 5.98
CA LEU A 44 14.96 14.52 6.66
C LEU A 44 16.01 14.17 7.72
N CYS A 45 15.87 13.02 8.38
CA CYS A 45 16.85 12.52 9.35
C CYS A 45 18.03 11.79 8.70
N GLY A 46 17.97 11.53 7.38
CA GLY A 46 19.02 10.85 6.64
C GLY A 46 20.35 11.63 6.63
N PRO A 47 21.46 10.95 6.27
CA PRO A 47 22.77 11.58 6.23
C PRO A 47 22.80 12.72 5.20
N ARG A 48 23.35 13.87 5.59
CA ARG A 48 23.45 15.10 4.77
C ARG A 48 22.09 15.70 4.40
N GLN A 49 21.14 15.69 5.33
CA GLN A 49 19.80 16.27 5.18
C GLN A 49 19.51 17.27 6.31
N LEU A 50 18.39 18.00 6.19
CA LEU A 50 18.08 19.20 6.99
C LEU A 50 18.12 19.00 8.52
N PHE A 51 17.82 17.80 9.04
CA PHE A 51 17.88 17.52 10.48
C PHE A 51 19.10 16.69 10.93
N ASP A 52 19.81 16.03 9.99
CA ASP A 52 21.00 15.16 10.18
C ASP A 52 21.07 14.39 11.52
N ASN A 53 19.96 13.79 11.97
CA ASN A 53 19.92 13.02 13.20
C ASN A 53 20.16 11.53 12.90
N ARG A 54 21.44 11.15 12.85
CA ARG A 54 21.88 9.78 12.56
C ARG A 54 21.28 8.74 13.51
N GLY A 55 21.10 9.08 14.79
CA GLY A 55 20.52 8.18 15.79
C GLY A 55 19.04 7.90 15.51
N LEU A 56 18.25 8.96 15.29
CA LEU A 56 16.83 8.83 14.97
C LEU A 56 16.61 8.10 13.64
N TYR A 57 17.41 8.42 12.61
CA TYR A 57 17.34 7.72 11.33
C TYR A 57 17.68 6.23 11.47
N ALA A 58 18.73 5.88 12.22
CA ALA A 58 19.08 4.48 12.46
C ALA A 58 17.95 3.72 13.16
N LEU A 59 17.33 4.32 14.19
CA LEU A 59 16.21 3.71 14.91
C LEU A 59 14.98 3.51 14.02
N LEU A 60 14.54 4.57 13.33
CA LEU A 60 13.37 4.50 12.45
C LEU A 60 13.59 3.54 11.27
N SER A 61 14.78 3.59 10.66
CA SER A 61 15.16 2.67 9.59
C SER A 61 15.19 1.23 10.08
N LEU A 62 15.72 0.97 11.27
CA LEU A 62 15.69 -0.37 11.87
C LEU A 62 14.26 -0.86 12.08
N LEU A 63 13.37 -0.04 12.66
CA LEU A 63 11.96 -0.40 12.83
C LEU A 63 11.27 -0.71 11.50
N VAL A 64 11.46 0.16 10.50
CA VAL A 64 10.89 -0.03 9.15
C VAL A 64 11.42 -1.30 8.49
N ASN A 65 12.72 -1.57 8.62
CA ASN A 65 13.34 -2.76 8.02
C ASN A 65 12.88 -4.05 8.71
N VAL A 66 12.72 -4.04 10.04
CA VAL A 66 12.19 -5.19 10.79
C VAL A 66 10.74 -5.48 10.40
N LEU A 67 9.88 -4.46 10.30
CA LEU A 67 8.50 -4.69 9.87
C LEU A 67 8.41 -5.18 8.42
N ARG A 68 9.29 -4.68 7.53
CA ARG A 68 9.33 -5.11 6.12
C ARG A 68 9.92 -6.50 5.90
N SER A 69 10.77 -6.98 6.80
CA SER A 69 11.35 -8.32 6.68
C SER A 69 10.39 -9.43 7.11
N LEU A 70 9.35 -9.09 7.88
CA LEU A 70 8.29 -10.03 8.24
C LEU A 70 7.39 -10.31 7.03
N PRO A 71 7.24 -11.59 6.62
CA PRO A 71 6.29 -11.95 5.57
C PRO A 71 4.87 -11.54 5.98
N PHE A 72 4.10 -11.00 5.03
CA PHE A 72 2.78 -10.43 5.30
C PHE A 72 1.83 -11.43 5.99
N ILE A 73 1.83 -12.70 5.58
CA ILE A 73 1.01 -13.75 6.19
C ILE A 73 1.33 -13.90 7.69
N ILE A 74 2.62 -13.87 8.05
CA ILE A 74 3.05 -13.98 9.45
C ILE A 74 2.66 -12.72 10.23
N LEU A 75 2.87 -11.54 9.64
CA LEU A 75 2.47 -10.26 10.24
C LEU A 75 0.96 -10.24 10.53
N LEU A 76 0.14 -10.73 9.61
CA LEU A 76 -1.30 -10.79 9.75
C LEU A 76 -1.71 -11.63 10.98
N ILE A 77 -1.08 -12.78 11.18
CA ILE A 77 -1.35 -13.64 12.35
C ILE A 77 -0.87 -12.99 13.65
N VAL A 78 0.33 -12.41 13.66
CA VAL A 78 0.90 -11.72 14.84
C VAL A 78 0.07 -10.49 15.24
N MET A 79 -0.62 -9.86 14.28
CA MET A 79 -1.45 -8.68 14.51
C MET A 79 -2.86 -9.00 15.02
N ILE A 80 -3.30 -10.26 15.08
CA ILE A 80 -4.64 -10.65 15.58
C ILE A 80 -5.03 -9.98 16.91
N PRO A 81 -4.22 -10.04 18.00
CA PRO A 81 -4.61 -9.45 19.28
C PRO A 81 -4.78 -7.92 19.19
N LEU A 82 -3.91 -7.25 18.45
CA LEU A 82 -4.00 -5.80 18.24
C LEU A 82 -5.23 -5.44 17.36
N THR A 83 -5.52 -6.26 16.36
CA THR A 83 -6.64 -6.09 15.45
C THR A 83 -7.98 -6.19 16.20
N LEU A 84 -8.10 -7.19 17.08
CA LEU A 84 -9.26 -7.35 17.96
C LEU A 84 -9.44 -6.14 18.89
N LEU A 85 -8.35 -5.61 19.44
CA LEU A 85 -8.40 -4.40 20.28
C LEU A 85 -8.88 -3.17 19.50
N LEU A 86 -8.43 -3.00 18.25
CA LEU A 86 -8.71 -1.82 17.44
C LEU A 86 -10.10 -1.84 16.79
N THR A 87 -10.54 -3.02 16.34
CA THR A 87 -11.73 -3.14 15.47
C THR A 87 -12.82 -4.02 16.07
N GLY A 88 -12.56 -4.71 17.17
CA GLY A 88 -13.48 -5.65 17.80
C GLY A 88 -13.62 -6.99 17.09
N THR A 89 -12.96 -7.19 15.94
CA THR A 89 -13.02 -8.43 15.15
C THR A 89 -11.68 -8.72 14.48
N SER A 90 -11.35 -9.99 14.26
CA SER A 90 -10.20 -10.40 13.43
C SER A 90 -10.61 -10.91 12.05
N LEU A 91 -11.90 -10.85 11.73
CA LEU A 91 -12.49 -11.38 10.49
C LEU A 91 -13.13 -10.25 9.66
N GLY A 92 -13.30 -10.53 8.37
CA GLY A 92 -13.90 -9.61 7.41
C GLY A 92 -13.02 -8.40 7.09
N VAL A 93 -13.58 -7.47 6.31
CA VAL A 93 -12.90 -6.26 5.82
C VAL A 93 -12.34 -5.43 6.98
N ALA A 94 -13.12 -5.24 8.05
CA ALA A 94 -12.69 -4.45 9.21
C ALA A 94 -11.46 -5.05 9.92
N GLY A 95 -11.44 -6.38 10.11
CA GLY A 95 -10.30 -7.07 10.72
C GLY A 95 -9.06 -7.14 9.82
N ALA A 96 -9.24 -7.04 8.50
CA ALA A 96 -8.11 -7.07 7.56
C ALA A 96 -7.37 -5.73 7.43
N ILE A 97 -8.05 -4.59 7.62
CA ILE A 97 -7.45 -3.26 7.42
C ILE A 97 -6.23 -3.02 8.33
N PRO A 98 -6.26 -3.26 9.65
CA PRO A 98 -5.10 -2.99 10.51
C PRO A 98 -3.81 -3.72 10.10
N PRO A 99 -3.78 -5.05 9.85
CA PRO A 99 -2.57 -5.72 9.39
C PRO A 99 -2.13 -5.27 7.99
N LEU A 100 -3.08 -4.97 7.09
CA LEU A 100 -2.77 -4.40 5.76
C LEU A 100 -2.02 -3.07 5.88
N VAL A 101 -2.52 -2.16 6.72
CA VAL A 101 -1.89 -0.86 6.98
C VAL A 101 -0.53 -1.04 7.63
N ALA A 102 -0.40 -1.90 8.64
CA ALA A 102 0.85 -2.15 9.33
C ALA A 102 1.93 -2.71 8.40
N GLY A 103 1.56 -3.60 7.46
CA GLY A 103 2.48 -4.16 6.47
C GLY A 103 2.85 -3.20 5.34
N ALA A 104 1.89 -2.40 4.87
CA ALA A 104 2.10 -1.50 3.74
C ALA A 104 2.75 -0.16 4.13
N THR A 105 2.52 0.35 5.33
CA THR A 105 3.08 1.63 5.83
C THR A 105 4.61 1.71 5.74
N PRO A 106 5.40 0.77 6.29
CA PRO A 106 6.85 0.84 6.25
C PRO A 106 7.41 0.64 4.83
N PHE A 107 6.73 -0.20 4.03
CA PHE A 107 7.06 -0.36 2.61
C PHE A 107 6.87 0.95 1.84
N PHE A 108 5.71 1.58 1.97
CA PHE A 108 5.39 2.85 1.32
C PHE A 108 6.30 3.99 1.80
N ALA A 109 6.58 4.07 3.11
CA ALA A 109 7.49 5.06 3.67
C ALA A 109 8.88 5.01 3.02
N ARG A 110 9.39 3.82 2.72
CA ARG A 110 10.67 3.68 2.02
C ARG A 110 10.60 4.11 0.56
N LEU A 111 9.49 3.83 -0.13
CA LEU A 111 9.28 4.32 -1.51
C LEU A 111 9.23 5.85 -1.55
N VAL A 112 8.52 6.47 -0.60
CA VAL A 112 8.49 7.93 -0.44
C VAL A 112 9.89 8.47 -0.16
N GLU A 113 10.65 7.86 0.75
CA GLU A 113 12.02 8.28 1.03
C GLU A 113 12.89 8.22 -0.24
N THR A 114 12.79 7.16 -1.04
CA THR A 114 13.51 7.04 -2.32
C THR A 114 13.09 8.14 -3.29
N ALA A 115 11.80 8.38 -3.48
CA ALA A 115 11.30 9.44 -4.36
C ALA A 115 11.79 10.84 -3.94
N LEU A 116 11.87 11.12 -2.63
CA LEU A 116 12.41 12.38 -2.13
C LEU A 116 13.93 12.49 -2.34
N ARG A 117 14.67 11.37 -2.35
CA ARG A 117 16.12 11.34 -2.62
C ARG A 117 16.46 11.54 -4.10
N GLU A 118 15.53 11.27 -5.00
CA GLU A 118 15.67 11.51 -6.43
C GLU A 118 15.51 12.99 -6.81
N VAL A 119 14.93 13.81 -5.93
CA VAL A 119 14.85 15.26 -6.11
C VAL A 119 16.26 15.87 -6.09
N ASP A 120 16.52 16.77 -7.04
CA ASP A 120 17.79 17.49 -7.12
C ASP A 120 18.04 18.30 -5.84
N ARG A 121 19.21 18.08 -5.25
CA ARG A 121 19.68 18.82 -4.07
C ARG A 121 19.79 20.32 -4.34
N GLY A 122 20.06 20.72 -5.59
CA GLY A 122 20.13 22.13 -5.99
C GLY A 122 18.83 22.89 -5.71
N ILE A 123 17.67 22.22 -5.80
CA ILE A 123 16.37 22.83 -5.47
C ILE A 123 16.28 23.13 -3.97
N ILE A 124 16.76 22.21 -3.13
CA ILE A 124 16.78 22.38 -1.67
C ILE A 124 17.73 23.53 -1.29
N GLU A 125 18.93 23.55 -1.86
CA GLU A 125 19.96 24.57 -1.61
C GLU A 125 19.51 25.96 -2.09
N ALA A 126 18.91 26.06 -3.29
CA ALA A 126 18.37 27.31 -3.80
C ALA A 126 17.23 27.85 -2.93
N THR A 127 16.32 26.96 -2.50
CA THR A 127 15.20 27.34 -1.62
C THR A 127 15.70 27.80 -0.24
N GLN A 128 16.75 27.16 0.28
CA GLN A 128 17.40 27.57 1.52
C GLN A 128 18.13 28.92 1.39
N ALA A 129 18.80 29.18 0.25
CA ALA A 129 19.46 30.45 -0.03
C ALA A 129 18.46 31.63 -0.12
N MET A 130 17.21 31.36 -0.53
CA MET A 130 16.11 32.33 -0.50
C MET A 130 15.54 32.59 0.91
N GLY A 131 16.09 31.95 1.96
CA GLY A 131 15.66 32.16 3.35
C GLY A 131 14.40 31.38 3.74
N ALA A 132 14.03 30.34 2.99
CA ALA A 132 12.86 29.53 3.33
C ALA A 132 13.11 28.70 4.61
N SER A 133 12.10 28.67 5.49
CA SER A 133 12.07 27.78 6.65
C SER A 133 11.96 26.31 6.25
N THR A 134 12.39 25.38 7.11
CA THR A 134 12.33 23.93 6.87
C THR A 134 10.93 23.45 6.46
N ARG A 135 9.87 23.98 7.08
CA ARG A 135 8.49 23.64 6.70
C ARG A 135 8.16 24.11 5.28
N GLN A 136 8.62 25.30 4.89
CA GLN A 136 8.43 25.79 3.53
C GLN A 136 9.21 24.96 2.52
N ILE A 137 10.43 24.56 2.83
CA ILE A 137 11.22 23.66 1.97
C ILE A 137 10.46 22.35 1.73
N ILE A 138 9.96 21.72 2.80
CA ILE A 138 9.23 20.44 2.71
C ILE A 138 7.95 20.59 1.88
N PHE A 139 7.06 21.52 2.26
CA PHE A 139 5.72 21.59 1.67
C PHE A 139 5.66 22.36 0.34
N ARG A 140 6.61 23.26 0.07
CA ARG A 140 6.59 24.13 -1.12
C ARG A 140 7.63 23.81 -2.17
N ALA A 141 8.71 23.10 -1.83
CA ALA A 141 9.72 22.69 -2.80
C ALA A 141 9.79 21.16 -2.92
N LEU A 142 10.14 20.47 -1.83
CA LEU A 142 10.44 19.03 -1.85
C LEU A 142 9.24 18.16 -2.22
N LEU A 143 8.10 18.29 -1.51
CA LEU A 143 6.92 17.48 -1.79
C LEU A 143 6.32 17.76 -3.18
N PRO A 144 6.21 19.04 -3.64
CA PRO A 144 5.79 19.34 -5.01
C PRO A 144 6.68 18.74 -6.09
N GLU A 145 8.00 18.78 -5.90
CA GLU A 145 8.97 18.25 -6.87
C GLU A 145 8.94 16.72 -6.91
N ALA A 146 8.80 16.07 -5.76
CA ALA A 146 8.71 14.61 -5.66
C ALA A 146 7.32 14.05 -6.04
N ARG A 147 6.35 14.87 -6.45
CA ARG A 147 4.96 14.43 -6.74
C ARG A 147 4.89 13.24 -7.69
N PRO A 148 5.57 13.23 -8.86
CA PRO A 148 5.49 12.10 -9.78
C PRO A 148 5.98 10.80 -9.11
N GLY A 149 7.09 10.87 -8.36
CA GLY A 149 7.63 9.73 -7.62
C GLY A 149 6.72 9.25 -6.49
N ILE A 150 6.08 10.16 -5.75
CA ILE A 150 5.12 9.81 -4.69
C ILE A 150 3.87 9.14 -5.29
N ILE A 151 3.36 9.63 -6.42
CA ILE A 151 2.21 9.01 -7.11
C ILE A 151 2.59 7.60 -7.57
N ALA A 152 3.76 7.42 -8.18
CA ALA A 152 4.27 6.10 -8.56
C ALA A 152 4.38 5.16 -7.34
N ALA A 153 4.87 5.67 -6.20
CA ALA A 153 4.94 4.93 -4.95
C ALA A 153 3.55 4.51 -4.44
N ILE A 154 2.54 5.38 -4.54
CA ILE A 154 1.15 5.08 -4.17
C ILE A 154 0.61 3.97 -5.08
N THR A 155 0.84 4.04 -6.40
CA THR A 155 0.41 3.01 -7.35
C THR A 155 1.02 1.65 -7.04
N VAL A 156 2.34 1.59 -6.86
CA VAL A 156 3.03 0.35 -6.48
C VAL A 156 2.48 -0.19 -5.15
N THR A 157 2.22 0.68 -4.17
CA THR A 157 1.63 0.27 -2.89
C THR A 157 0.21 -0.26 -3.04
N ALA A 158 -0.62 0.35 -3.88
CA ALA A 158 -1.97 -0.12 -4.16
C ALA A 158 -1.95 -1.52 -4.80
N ILE A 159 -1.03 -1.77 -5.74
CA ILE A 159 -0.88 -3.09 -6.38
C ILE A 159 -0.41 -4.13 -5.35
N THR A 160 0.58 -3.79 -4.52
CA THR A 160 1.03 -4.67 -3.43
C THR A 160 -0.11 -4.96 -2.45
N LEU A 161 -0.94 -3.97 -2.14
CA LEU A 161 -2.12 -4.16 -1.28
C LEU A 161 -3.12 -5.12 -1.89
N VAL A 162 -3.36 -5.13 -3.21
CA VAL A 162 -4.22 -6.15 -3.84
C VAL A 162 -3.70 -7.56 -3.53
N SER A 163 -2.39 -7.80 -3.68
CA SER A 163 -1.76 -9.08 -3.32
C SER A 163 -1.93 -9.41 -1.83
N TYR A 164 -1.82 -8.41 -0.94
CA TYR A 164 -2.03 -8.61 0.49
C TYR A 164 -3.50 -8.89 0.84
N THR A 165 -4.47 -8.23 0.20
CA THR A 165 -5.89 -8.54 0.39
C THR A 165 -6.20 -9.97 -0.03
N ALA A 166 -5.56 -10.47 -1.09
CA ALA A 166 -5.72 -11.85 -1.51
C ALA A 166 -5.18 -12.83 -0.44
N MET A 167 -4.01 -12.54 0.13
CA MET A 167 -3.45 -13.33 1.24
C MET A 167 -4.30 -13.25 2.51
N ALA A 168 -4.91 -12.10 2.79
CA ALA A 168 -5.80 -11.92 3.94
C ALA A 168 -7.05 -12.81 3.87
N GLY A 169 -7.45 -13.22 2.65
CA GLY A 169 -8.51 -14.20 2.43
C GLY A 169 -8.27 -15.53 3.17
N VAL A 170 -7.02 -15.92 3.40
CA VAL A 170 -6.67 -17.15 4.15
C VAL A 170 -7.22 -17.13 5.59
N VAL A 171 -7.37 -15.95 6.18
CA VAL A 171 -7.84 -15.76 7.57
C VAL A 171 -9.29 -15.27 7.61
N GLY A 172 -10.02 -15.40 6.50
CA GLY A 172 -11.44 -15.02 6.44
C GLY A 172 -11.67 -13.52 6.42
N ALA A 173 -10.75 -12.75 5.80
CA ALA A 173 -10.95 -11.33 5.52
C ALA A 173 -12.08 -11.06 4.51
N GLY A 174 -12.50 -12.08 3.76
CA GLY A 174 -13.40 -11.94 2.62
C GLY A 174 -12.66 -11.51 1.35
N GLY A 175 -13.40 -10.92 0.42
CA GLY A 175 -12.84 -10.46 -0.84
C GLY A 175 -12.60 -11.56 -1.89
N LEU A 176 -12.11 -11.14 -3.05
CA LEU A 176 -11.80 -12.04 -4.17
C LEU A 176 -10.79 -13.14 -3.80
N GLY A 177 -9.88 -12.85 -2.85
CA GLY A 177 -8.92 -13.82 -2.34
C GLY A 177 -9.55 -14.96 -1.57
N ASP A 178 -10.47 -14.64 -0.64
CA ASP A 178 -11.22 -15.64 0.12
C ASP A 178 -12.01 -16.55 -0.83
N LEU A 179 -12.68 -15.96 -1.83
CA LEU A 179 -13.47 -16.69 -2.82
C LEU A 179 -12.59 -17.66 -3.64
N ALA A 180 -11.43 -17.18 -4.11
CA ALA A 180 -10.47 -18.00 -4.84
C ALA A 180 -9.93 -19.17 -3.99
N ILE A 181 -9.69 -18.94 -2.70
CA ILE A 181 -9.18 -19.98 -1.79
C ILE A 181 -10.27 -21.00 -1.47
N ARG A 182 -11.46 -20.55 -1.06
CA ARG A 182 -12.54 -21.42 -0.58
C ARG A 182 -13.24 -22.19 -1.69
N PHE A 183 -13.55 -21.54 -2.79
CA PHE A 183 -14.25 -22.19 -3.91
C PHE A 183 -13.27 -22.71 -4.95
N GLY A 184 -12.32 -21.87 -5.38
CA GLY A 184 -11.34 -22.26 -6.38
C GLY A 184 -10.43 -23.39 -5.93
N TYR A 185 -9.67 -23.16 -4.86
CA TYR A 185 -8.66 -24.12 -4.38
C TYR A 185 -9.24 -25.25 -3.53
N GLN A 186 -9.97 -24.93 -2.46
CA GLN A 186 -10.45 -25.93 -1.50
C GLN A 186 -11.59 -26.82 -2.04
N ARG A 187 -12.44 -26.28 -2.92
CA ARG A 187 -13.56 -27.04 -3.54
C ARG A 187 -13.28 -27.47 -4.98
N PHE A 188 -12.07 -27.21 -5.49
CA PHE A 188 -11.66 -27.54 -6.86
C PHE A 188 -12.58 -26.98 -7.97
N GLN A 189 -13.22 -25.84 -7.72
CA GLN A 189 -14.06 -25.17 -8.72
C GLN A 189 -13.20 -24.25 -9.61
N THR A 190 -12.65 -24.85 -10.66
CA THR A 190 -11.70 -24.18 -11.57
C THR A 190 -12.30 -22.98 -12.29
N ASP A 191 -13.61 -23.00 -12.52
CA ASP A 191 -14.39 -21.89 -13.07
C ASP A 191 -14.34 -20.63 -12.19
N VAL A 192 -14.64 -20.79 -10.90
CA VAL A 192 -14.58 -19.70 -9.90
C VAL A 192 -13.15 -19.20 -9.73
N MET A 193 -12.17 -20.12 -9.72
CA MET A 193 -10.75 -19.78 -9.66
C MET A 193 -10.31 -18.91 -10.86
N LEU A 194 -10.71 -19.28 -12.06
CA LEU A 194 -10.32 -18.56 -13.27
C LEU A 194 -10.94 -17.15 -13.30
N VAL A 195 -12.23 -17.02 -12.96
CA VAL A 195 -12.89 -15.72 -12.93
C VAL A 195 -12.28 -14.79 -11.88
N THR A 196 -12.04 -15.29 -10.65
CA THR A 196 -11.39 -14.47 -9.60
C THR A 196 -9.99 -14.01 -9.99
N VAL A 197 -9.17 -14.88 -10.57
CA VAL A 197 -7.83 -14.52 -11.05
C VAL A 197 -7.91 -13.45 -12.14
N VAL A 198 -8.81 -13.61 -13.12
CA VAL A 198 -9.01 -12.61 -14.18
C VAL A 198 -9.45 -11.26 -13.60
N LEU A 199 -10.37 -11.25 -12.64
CA LEU A 199 -10.82 -10.02 -11.98
C LEU A 199 -9.68 -9.33 -11.21
N MET A 200 -8.85 -10.09 -10.49
CA MET A 200 -7.67 -9.52 -9.83
C MET A 200 -6.67 -8.95 -10.82
N LEU A 201 -6.41 -9.64 -11.94
CA LEU A 201 -5.53 -9.14 -13.01
C LEU A 201 -6.07 -7.85 -13.62
N LEU A 202 -7.37 -7.78 -13.89
CA LEU A 202 -8.02 -6.58 -14.39
C LEU A 202 -7.94 -5.43 -13.38
N LEU A 203 -8.13 -5.70 -12.08
CA LEU A 203 -7.99 -4.70 -11.02
C LEU A 203 -6.56 -4.15 -10.95
N VAL A 204 -5.54 -5.02 -10.97
CA VAL A 204 -4.13 -4.60 -10.97
C VAL A 204 -3.80 -3.78 -12.22
N GLN A 205 -4.25 -4.22 -13.40
CA GLN A 205 -4.03 -3.48 -14.65
C GLN A 205 -4.72 -2.12 -14.63
N LEU A 206 -5.93 -2.03 -14.06
CA LEU A 206 -6.64 -0.77 -13.88
C LEU A 206 -5.84 0.18 -12.99
N LEU A 207 -5.38 -0.27 -11.81
CA LEU A 207 -4.58 0.51 -10.88
C LEU A 207 -3.27 1.01 -11.52
N GLN A 208 -2.55 0.12 -12.22
CA GLN A 208 -1.33 0.46 -12.94
C GLN A 208 -1.59 1.53 -14.00
N SER A 209 -2.60 1.31 -14.86
CA SER A 209 -2.93 2.24 -15.94
C SER A 209 -3.36 3.62 -15.44
N LEU A 210 -4.10 3.69 -14.33
CA LEU A 210 -4.49 4.95 -13.69
C LEU A 210 -3.26 5.65 -13.08
N GLY A 211 -2.40 4.89 -12.41
CA GLY A 211 -1.14 5.38 -11.86
C GLY A 211 -0.24 5.99 -12.91
N ASP A 212 0.05 5.25 -13.98
CA ASP A 212 0.93 5.69 -15.06
C ASP A 212 0.40 6.97 -15.74
N ARG A 213 -0.91 7.06 -15.96
CA ARG A 213 -1.55 8.27 -16.49
C ARG A 213 -1.40 9.46 -15.55
N LEU A 214 -1.57 9.26 -14.24
CA LEU A 214 -1.37 10.32 -13.25
C LEU A 214 0.10 10.77 -13.20
N VAL A 215 1.05 9.83 -13.18
CA VAL A 215 2.49 10.16 -13.20
C VAL A 215 2.85 10.97 -14.44
N GLN A 216 2.39 10.56 -15.63
CA GLN A 216 2.63 11.31 -16.87
C GLN A 216 2.02 12.71 -16.85
N HIS A 217 0.84 12.87 -16.23
CA HIS A 217 0.21 14.19 -16.09
C HIS A 217 1.04 15.14 -15.22
N TYR A 218 1.60 14.65 -14.11
CA TYR A 218 2.39 15.46 -13.18
C TYR A 218 3.86 15.61 -13.57
N SER A 219 4.41 14.72 -14.40
CA SER A 219 5.79 14.79 -14.90
C SER A 219 5.96 15.76 -16.09
N ARG A 220 4.88 16.22 -16.72
CA ARG A 220 4.91 17.09 -17.92
C ARG A 220 4.84 18.60 -17.59
N LYS A 221 5.26 19.00 -16.41
CA LYS A 221 5.45 20.42 -16.03
C LYS A 221 6.90 20.65 -15.68
#